data_AF-A0A2V8LEE8-F1
#
_entry.id   AF-A0A2V8LEE8-F1
#
_cell.length_a   1.000
_cell.length_b   1.000
_cell.length_c   1.000
_cell.angle_alpha   90.00
_cell.angle_beta   90.00
_cell.angle_gamma   90.00
#
_symmetry.space_group_name_H-M   'P 1'
#
loop_
_entity.id
_entity.type
_entity.pdbx_description
1 polymer ?
#
loop_
_entity_poly.entity_id
_entity_poly.type
_entity_poly.pdbx_seq_one_letter_code
_entity_poly.pdbx_strand_id
1 'polypeptide(L)'
;MNMIASLLLPLLISSSFVLQRPAEQQARASAVFRSFHDSLQSLRRETPMKANKETENESDIAESLTNIADYVKFLEAVFASDKPVPDEFLEGVALDAELLQRIANRETKFHPELQLYDKLKDLEADLAIKVTNNRGGGDIARVVQVFVRAKKGDQDVSAYEIWCTPKAWEFDAQHRRRFDKLTNLSNPSSMTLSPGRYYFWLTKERSESEHKLINIGVNGELKQEIDLVVP
;
A
#
# COMPACT_ATOMS: atom_id res chain seq x y z
N MET A 1 8.16 60.06 35.54
CA MET A 1 9.54 59.56 35.63
C MET A 1 9.51 58.27 36.42
N ASN A 2 10.05 57.19 35.86
CA ASN A 2 10.05 55.77 36.29
C ASN A 2 8.68 55.06 36.23
N MET A 3 8.55 53.81 35.77
CA MET A 3 9.42 52.92 35.00
C MET A 3 8.52 51.81 34.42
N ILE A 4 8.94 51.25 33.30
CA ILE A 4 8.31 50.19 32.50
C ILE A 4 8.20 48.89 33.30
N ALA A 5 7.06 48.19 33.20
CA ALA A 5 6.95 46.77 33.50
C ALA A 5 6.31 46.04 32.29
N SER A 6 7.19 45.55 31.41
CA SER A 6 6.85 44.64 30.31
C SER A 6 6.36 43.30 30.87
N LEU A 7 5.09 42.97 30.61
CA LEU A 7 4.58 41.60 30.71
C LEU A 7 4.73 40.94 29.33
N LEU A 8 5.91 40.35 29.08
CA LEU A 8 6.10 39.36 28.03
C LEU A 8 5.76 37.99 28.63
N LEU A 9 4.55 37.50 28.36
CA LEU A 9 4.24 36.07 28.51
C LEU A 9 5.00 35.31 27.42
N PRO A 10 5.85 34.31 27.74
CA PRO A 10 6.33 33.39 26.72
C PRO A 10 5.19 32.42 26.36
N LEU A 11 4.87 32.36 25.06
CA LEU A 11 4.15 31.25 24.45
C LEU A 11 4.88 29.93 24.77
N LEU A 12 4.34 29.16 25.71
CA LEU A 12 4.67 27.74 25.90
C LEU A 12 3.50 26.92 25.36
N ILE A 13 3.38 26.82 24.03
CA ILE A 13 2.48 25.85 23.40
C ILE A 13 3.26 25.19 22.26
N SER A 14 3.29 23.85 22.28
CA SER A 14 3.62 22.94 21.18
C SER A 14 5.08 22.50 20.96
N SER A 15 5.74 21.96 21.98
CA SER A 15 6.86 21.00 21.77
C SER A 15 6.42 19.52 21.85
N SER A 16 5.21 19.23 22.33
CA SER A 16 4.72 17.85 22.51
C SER A 16 4.30 17.15 21.20
N PHE A 17 3.87 17.90 20.19
CA PHE A 17 3.36 17.33 18.93
C PHE A 17 4.44 16.73 18.03
N VAL A 18 5.69 17.21 18.12
CA VAL A 18 6.79 16.74 17.25
C VAL A 18 7.40 15.43 17.76
N LEU A 19 7.36 15.18 19.07
CA LEU A 19 7.92 13.96 19.70
C LEU A 19 6.93 12.78 19.77
N GLN A 20 5.62 13.02 19.69
CA GLN A 20 4.61 11.95 19.74
C GLN A 20 4.49 11.15 18.44
N ARG A 21 4.63 11.81 17.28
CA ARG A 21 4.50 11.17 15.95
C ARG A 21 5.45 9.98 15.75
N PRO A 22 6.75 10.07 16.09
CA PRO A 22 7.67 8.94 15.95
C PRO A 22 7.28 7.72 16.80
N ALA A 23 6.85 7.94 18.05
CA ALA A 23 6.50 6.84 18.96
C ALA A 23 5.21 6.10 18.54
N GLU A 24 4.19 6.84 18.11
CA GLU A 24 2.94 6.26 17.59
C GLU A 24 3.17 5.48 16.30
N GLN A 25 3.96 6.04 15.38
CA GLN A 25 4.31 5.38 14.12
C GLN A 25 5.11 4.09 14.37
N GLN A 26 6.07 4.10 15.31
CA GLN A 26 6.83 2.92 15.71
C GLN A 26 5.94 1.83 16.32
N ALA A 27 5.00 2.21 17.19
CA ALA A 27 4.06 1.27 17.80
C ALA A 27 3.13 0.66 16.74
N ARG A 28 2.64 1.47 15.79
CA ARG A 28 1.83 1.01 14.66
C ARG A 28 2.61 0.05 13.76
N ALA A 29 3.84 0.40 13.36
CA ALA A 29 4.71 -0.47 12.57
C ALA A 29 4.96 -1.80 13.29
N SER A 30 5.25 -1.76 14.59
CA SER A 30 5.47 -2.95 15.41
C SER A 30 4.23 -3.87 15.45
N ALA A 31 3.03 -3.31 15.52
CA ALA A 31 1.78 -4.07 15.45
C ALA A 31 1.56 -4.73 14.07
N VAL A 32 1.87 -3.99 12.99
CA VAL A 32 1.79 -4.49 11.61
C VAL A 32 2.73 -5.68 11.40
N PHE A 33 4.00 -5.57 11.79
CA PHE A 33 4.96 -6.67 11.63
C PHE A 33 4.63 -7.88 12.51
N ARG A 34 4.12 -7.67 13.73
CA ARG A 34 3.60 -8.76 14.55
C ARG A 34 2.47 -9.52 13.84
N SER A 35 1.52 -8.80 13.24
CA SER A 35 0.42 -9.40 12.49
C SER A 35 0.92 -10.27 11.32
N PHE A 36 1.93 -9.82 10.58
CA PHE A 36 2.57 -10.64 9.54
C PHE A 36 3.16 -11.93 10.12
N HIS A 37 3.96 -11.82 11.18
CA HIS A 37 4.65 -12.97 11.78
C HIS A 37 3.67 -14.01 12.32
N ASP A 38 2.63 -13.56 13.02
CA ASP A 38 1.57 -14.44 13.55
C ASP A 38 0.82 -15.15 12.41
N SER A 39 0.47 -14.42 11.35
CA SER A 39 -0.25 -14.97 10.19
C SER A 39 0.59 -15.96 9.39
N LEU A 40 1.87 -15.65 9.15
CA LEU A 40 2.84 -16.56 8.53
C LEU A 40 3.02 -17.83 9.37
N GLN A 41 3.11 -17.69 10.69
CA GLN A 41 3.24 -18.84 11.58
C GLN A 41 1.98 -19.72 11.55
N SER A 42 0.79 -19.12 11.53
CA SER A 42 -0.48 -19.85 11.42
C SER A 42 -0.54 -20.65 10.11
N LEU A 43 -0.28 -19.98 8.98
CA LEU A 43 -0.31 -20.60 7.65
C LEU A 43 0.71 -21.74 7.52
N ARG A 44 1.92 -21.60 8.08
CA ARG A 44 2.94 -22.66 8.06
C ARG A 44 2.57 -23.87 8.91
N ARG A 45 1.82 -23.69 10.01
CA ARG A 45 1.33 -24.81 10.83
C ARG A 45 0.20 -25.56 10.13
N GLU A 46 -0.66 -24.84 9.42
CA GLU A 46 -1.85 -25.39 8.77
C GLU A 46 -1.59 -25.99 7.38
N THR A 47 -0.51 -25.58 6.71
CA THR A 47 -0.03 -26.21 5.47
C THR A 47 0.95 -27.31 5.86
N PRO A 48 0.51 -28.58 5.99
CA PRO A 48 1.43 -29.63 6.40
C PRO A 48 2.47 -29.84 5.30
N MET A 49 3.73 -29.53 5.59
CA MET A 49 4.86 -30.06 4.82
C MET A 49 4.91 -31.59 5.04
N LYS A 50 4.03 -32.34 4.38
CA LYS A 50 4.16 -33.79 4.37
C LYS A 50 5.32 -34.12 3.45
N ALA A 51 6.43 -34.55 4.06
CA ALA A 51 7.63 -35.03 3.39
C ALA A 51 7.43 -36.27 2.48
N ASN A 52 6.18 -36.63 2.14
CA ASN A 52 5.85 -37.76 1.29
C ASN A 52 4.63 -37.41 0.43
N LYS A 53 4.91 -37.16 -0.87
CA LYS A 53 4.04 -36.66 -1.95
C LYS A 53 3.74 -35.16 -1.87
N GLU A 54 4.74 -34.36 -2.20
CA GLU A 54 4.55 -33.00 -2.70
C GLU A 54 3.59 -33.07 -3.90
N THR A 55 2.39 -32.52 -3.72
CA THR A 55 1.64 -32.00 -4.86
C THR A 55 2.28 -30.66 -5.20
N GLU A 56 2.49 -30.37 -6.49
CA GLU A 56 3.15 -29.14 -7.00
C GLU A 56 2.70 -27.86 -6.26
N ASN A 57 1.40 -27.79 -5.95
CA ASN A 57 0.77 -26.68 -5.22
C ASN A 57 1.27 -26.50 -3.76
N GLU A 58 1.62 -27.56 -3.03
CA GLU A 58 2.12 -27.45 -1.65
C GLU A 58 3.54 -26.87 -1.60
N SER A 59 4.41 -27.26 -2.54
CA SER A 59 5.75 -26.69 -2.70
C SER A 59 5.66 -25.21 -3.05
N ASP A 60 4.78 -24.85 -3.99
CA ASP A 60 4.60 -23.47 -4.42
C ASP A 60 4.05 -22.55 -3.31
N ILE A 61 3.14 -23.07 -2.47
CA ILE A 61 2.66 -22.37 -1.27
C ILE A 61 3.81 -22.17 -0.27
N ALA A 62 4.60 -23.21 -0.01
CA ALA A 62 5.74 -23.12 0.91
C ALA A 62 6.79 -22.10 0.45
N GLU A 63 7.09 -22.08 -0.85
CA GLU A 63 7.98 -21.09 -1.46
C GLU A 63 7.41 -19.68 -1.29
N SER A 64 6.13 -19.47 -1.63
CA SER A 64 5.48 -18.16 -1.50
C SER A 64 5.50 -17.65 -0.05
N LEU A 65 5.23 -18.52 0.93
CA LEU A 65 5.33 -18.19 2.36
C LEU A 65 6.76 -17.89 2.81
N THR A 66 7.77 -18.45 2.15
CA THR A 66 9.18 -18.14 2.41
C THR A 66 9.52 -16.76 1.86
N ASN A 67 9.16 -16.49 0.60
CA ASN A 67 9.39 -15.20 -0.05
C ASN A 67 8.70 -14.05 0.68
N ILE A 68 7.43 -14.22 1.07
CA ILE A 68 6.70 -13.23 1.86
C ILE A 68 7.43 -12.95 3.18
N ALA A 69 7.90 -13.98 3.89
CA ALA A 69 8.62 -13.79 5.15
C ALA A 69 9.93 -13.02 4.96
N ASP A 70 10.67 -13.30 3.88
CA ASP A 70 11.91 -12.59 3.57
C ASP A 70 11.66 -11.12 3.22
N TYR A 71 10.59 -10.82 2.47
CA TYR A 71 10.18 -9.44 2.21
C TYR A 71 9.72 -8.70 3.46
N VAL A 72 8.92 -9.35 4.32
CA VAL A 72 8.49 -8.79 5.60
C VAL A 72 9.70 -8.47 6.47
N LYS A 73 10.68 -9.39 6.58
CA LYS A 73 11.91 -9.17 7.35
C LYS A 73 12.72 -7.99 6.81
N PHE A 74 12.81 -7.84 5.49
CA PHE A 74 13.47 -6.70 4.88
C PHE A 74 12.75 -5.39 5.21
N LEU A 75 11.42 -5.36 5.08
CA LEU A 75 10.63 -4.18 5.39
C LEU A 75 10.70 -3.85 6.90
N GLU A 76 10.67 -4.84 7.78
CA GLU A 76 10.83 -4.62 9.22
C GLU A 76 12.19 -3.95 9.54
N ALA A 77 13.27 -4.39 8.89
CA ALA A 77 14.58 -3.74 9.02
C ALA A 77 14.59 -2.30 8.48
N VAL A 78 13.83 -2.02 7.42
CA VAL A 78 13.60 -0.66 6.91
C VAL A 78 12.93 0.24 7.95
N PHE A 79 11.86 -0.24 8.59
CA PHE A 79 11.13 0.51 9.63
C PHE A 79 11.90 0.60 10.96
N ALA A 80 12.86 -0.27 11.21
CA ALA A 80 13.75 -0.20 12.36
C ALA A 80 14.92 0.77 12.15
N SER A 81 15.08 1.35 10.95
CA SER A 81 16.12 2.34 10.68
C SER A 81 15.77 3.72 11.27
N ASP A 82 16.78 4.57 11.48
CA ASP A 82 16.59 5.94 11.96
C ASP A 82 15.96 6.88 10.92
N LYS A 83 15.61 6.38 9.72
CA LYS A 83 15.06 7.19 8.64
C LYS A 83 13.53 7.31 8.79
N PRO A 84 12.96 8.50 8.56
CA PRO A 84 11.52 8.66 8.59
C PRO A 84 10.86 7.85 7.48
N VAL A 85 9.80 7.13 7.82
CA VAL A 85 8.96 6.41 6.85
C VAL A 85 7.68 7.20 6.62
N PRO A 86 7.27 7.46 5.36
CA PRO A 86 5.98 8.07 5.07
C PRO A 86 4.81 7.24 5.59
N ASP A 87 3.76 7.91 6.10
CA ASP A 87 2.56 7.24 6.61
C ASP A 87 1.86 6.43 5.52
N GLU A 88 1.85 6.92 4.28
CA GLU A 88 1.27 6.23 3.13
C GLU A 88 1.99 4.91 2.84
N PHE A 89 3.31 4.85 3.07
CA PHE A 89 4.08 3.61 2.92
C PHE A 89 3.69 2.61 4.00
N LEU A 90 3.59 3.05 5.27
CA LEU A 90 3.12 2.21 6.37
C LEU A 90 1.68 1.74 6.18
N GLU A 91 0.80 2.57 5.63
CA GLU A 91 -0.56 2.18 5.27
C GLU A 91 -0.57 1.05 4.23
N GLY A 92 0.26 1.16 3.19
CA GLY A 92 0.40 0.11 2.18
C GLY A 92 0.85 -1.22 2.79
N VAL A 93 1.86 -1.18 3.67
CA VAL A 93 2.36 -2.39 4.37
C VAL A 93 1.33 -2.93 5.37
N ALA A 94 0.54 -2.07 6.00
CA ALA A 94 -0.54 -2.47 6.90
C ALA A 94 -1.66 -3.21 6.15
N LEU A 95 -2.02 -2.76 4.95
CA LEU A 95 -2.99 -3.45 4.09
C LEU A 95 -2.50 -4.85 3.69
N ASP A 96 -1.20 -5.00 3.42
CA ASP A 96 -0.60 -6.30 3.13
C ASP A 96 -0.62 -7.25 4.36
N ALA A 97 -0.43 -6.70 5.56
CA ALA A 97 -0.51 -7.46 6.80
C ALA A 97 -1.94 -7.91 7.11
N GLU A 98 -2.91 -7.03 6.90
CA GLU A 98 -4.34 -7.33 7.04
C GLU A 98 -4.75 -8.41 6.03
N LEU A 99 -4.29 -8.28 4.78
CA LEU A 99 -4.48 -9.27 3.73
C LEU A 99 -4.02 -10.66 4.17
N LEU A 100 -2.77 -10.77 4.63
CA LEU A 100 -2.22 -12.05 5.07
C LEU A 100 -2.99 -12.62 6.28
N GLN A 101 -3.42 -11.76 7.20
CA GLN A 101 -4.22 -12.17 8.34
C GLN A 101 -5.58 -12.74 7.91
N ARG A 102 -6.29 -12.08 6.98
CA ARG A 102 -7.56 -12.59 6.45
C ARG A 102 -7.38 -13.91 5.70
N ILE A 103 -6.28 -14.07 4.96
CA ILE A 103 -5.90 -15.34 4.32
C ILE A 103 -5.69 -16.44 5.39
N ALA A 104 -4.92 -16.15 6.45
CA ALA A 104 -4.66 -17.08 7.55
C ALA A 104 -5.95 -17.48 8.30
N ASN A 105 -6.88 -16.53 8.48
CA ASN A 105 -8.18 -16.78 9.10
C ASN A 105 -9.18 -17.50 8.17
N ARG A 106 -8.79 -17.79 6.91
CA ARG A 106 -9.63 -18.42 5.88
C ARG A 106 -10.96 -17.69 5.67
N GLU A 107 -10.93 -16.36 5.71
CA GLU A 107 -12.13 -15.56 5.50
C GLU A 107 -12.63 -15.71 4.06
N THR A 108 -13.72 -16.47 3.88
CA THR A 108 -14.27 -16.82 2.56
C THR A 108 -14.83 -15.64 1.78
N LYS A 109 -15.11 -14.52 2.46
CA LYS A 109 -15.57 -13.28 1.83
C LYS A 109 -14.47 -12.58 1.04
N PHE A 110 -13.22 -12.89 1.35
CA PHE A 110 -12.07 -12.23 0.81
C PHE A 110 -11.51 -13.08 -0.34
N HIS A 111 -11.79 -12.67 -1.58
CA HIS A 111 -11.47 -13.40 -2.83
C HIS A 111 -12.04 -14.82 -2.87
N PRO A 112 -13.38 -14.97 -2.89
CA PRO A 112 -14.02 -16.29 -2.93
C PRO A 112 -13.64 -17.13 -4.16
N GLU A 113 -13.22 -16.46 -5.24
CA GLU A 113 -12.82 -17.07 -6.51
C GLU A 113 -11.37 -17.55 -6.57
N LEU A 114 -10.46 -16.99 -5.74
CA LEU A 114 -9.04 -17.34 -5.77
C LEU A 114 -8.69 -18.51 -4.86
N GLN A 115 -7.77 -19.36 -5.31
CA GLN A 115 -7.15 -20.38 -4.46
C GLN A 115 -6.13 -19.75 -3.51
N LEU A 116 -5.77 -20.47 -2.43
CA LEU A 116 -4.80 -19.99 -1.44
C LEU A 116 -3.48 -19.56 -2.09
N TYR A 117 -2.96 -20.36 -3.01
CA TYR A 117 -1.73 -20.06 -3.73
C TYR A 117 -1.80 -18.73 -4.49
N ASP A 118 -2.89 -18.48 -5.22
CA ASP A 118 -3.07 -17.25 -5.99
C ASP A 118 -3.10 -16.02 -5.07
N LYS A 119 -3.77 -16.12 -3.92
CA LYS A 119 -3.81 -15.04 -2.91
C LYS A 119 -2.41 -14.75 -2.36
N LEU A 120 -1.63 -15.78 -2.07
CA LEU A 120 -0.26 -15.64 -1.60
C LEU A 120 0.64 -15.04 -2.68
N LYS A 121 0.49 -15.45 -3.93
CA LYS A 121 1.24 -14.88 -5.06
C LYS A 121 0.94 -13.41 -5.30
N ASP A 122 -0.31 -13.01 -5.14
CA ASP A 122 -0.68 -11.61 -5.28
C ASP A 122 -0.06 -10.73 -4.19
N LEU A 123 -0.09 -11.19 -2.94
CA LEU A 123 0.59 -10.55 -1.81
C LEU A 123 2.11 -10.52 -2.00
N GLU A 124 2.71 -11.65 -2.41
CA GLU A 124 4.14 -11.77 -2.68
C GLU A 124 4.59 -10.75 -3.73
N ALA A 125 3.85 -10.66 -4.85
CA ALA A 125 4.16 -9.72 -5.93
C ALA A 125 4.06 -8.25 -5.48
N ASP A 126 3.10 -7.92 -4.61
CA ASP A 126 2.95 -6.57 -4.09
C ASP A 126 4.11 -6.19 -3.15
N LEU A 127 4.43 -7.06 -2.18
CA LEU A 127 5.57 -6.89 -1.28
C LEU A 127 6.90 -6.81 -2.04
N ALA A 128 7.08 -7.60 -3.10
CA ALA A 128 8.27 -7.56 -3.95
C ALA A 128 8.49 -6.18 -4.59
N ILE A 129 7.42 -5.50 -5.01
CA ILE A 129 7.50 -4.13 -5.54
C ILE A 129 7.96 -3.17 -4.44
N LYS A 130 7.36 -3.24 -3.24
CA LYS A 130 7.77 -2.42 -2.09
C LYS A 130 9.23 -2.61 -1.72
N VAL A 131 9.71 -3.84 -1.69
CA VAL A 131 11.13 -4.17 -1.42
C VAL A 131 12.05 -3.66 -2.53
N THR A 132 11.69 -3.87 -3.80
CA THR A 132 12.50 -3.42 -4.93
C THR A 132 12.61 -1.89 -4.97
N ASN A 133 11.52 -1.18 -4.69
CA ASN A 133 11.49 0.27 -4.60
C ASN A 133 12.47 0.81 -3.52
N ASN A 134 12.71 0.05 -2.45
CA ASN A 134 13.67 0.37 -1.40
C ASN A 134 15.14 0.08 -1.74
N ARG A 135 15.42 -0.78 -2.72
CA ARG A 135 16.80 -1.18 -3.07
C ARG A 135 17.49 -0.21 -4.03
N GLY A 136 16.74 0.65 -4.73
CA GLY A 136 17.24 1.48 -5.82
C GLY A 136 17.63 2.93 -5.48
N GLY A 137 18.02 3.29 -4.24
CA GLY A 137 18.34 4.69 -3.92
C GLY A 137 18.77 4.98 -2.47
N GLY A 138 19.15 6.22 -2.21
CA GLY A 138 19.60 6.69 -0.88
C GLY A 138 18.49 6.89 0.15
N ASP A 139 17.24 7.05 -0.30
CA ASP A 139 16.05 7.17 0.56
C ASP A 139 15.34 5.83 0.71
N ILE A 140 14.91 5.55 1.93
CA ILE A 140 14.22 4.32 2.33
C ILE A 140 12.71 4.61 2.39
N ALA A 141 11.87 3.61 2.12
CA ALA A 141 10.41 3.61 2.18
C ALA A 141 9.77 4.70 1.31
N ARG A 142 10.14 4.74 0.03
CA ARG A 142 9.69 5.79 -0.88
C ARG A 142 8.25 5.56 -1.34
N VAL A 143 7.54 6.66 -1.48
CA VAL A 143 6.19 6.72 -2.03
C VAL A 143 6.24 7.26 -3.45
N VAL A 144 5.22 6.95 -4.24
CA VAL A 144 5.16 7.29 -5.67
C VAL A 144 4.10 8.36 -5.88
N GLN A 145 4.49 9.45 -6.53
CA GLN A 145 3.55 10.46 -6.97
C GLN A 145 2.91 10.00 -8.28
N VAL A 146 1.63 9.64 -8.21
CA VAL A 146 0.87 9.14 -9.36
C VAL A 146 0.06 10.28 -9.95
N PHE A 147 0.09 10.43 -11.27
CA PHE A 147 -0.70 11.38 -12.03
C PHE A 147 -1.65 10.62 -12.93
N VAL A 148 -2.94 10.94 -12.89
CA VAL A 148 -3.95 10.23 -13.68
C VAL A 148 -4.63 11.20 -14.64
N ARG A 149 -4.77 10.78 -15.90
CA ARG A 149 -5.52 11.50 -16.94
C ARG A 149 -6.63 10.60 -17.49
N ALA A 150 -7.76 11.21 -17.84
CA ALA A 150 -8.82 10.56 -18.59
C ALA A 150 -8.69 10.92 -20.07
N LYS A 151 -8.70 9.90 -20.94
CA LYS A 151 -8.48 10.00 -22.38
C LYS A 151 -9.71 9.58 -23.17
N LYS A 152 -10.08 10.38 -24.18
CA LYS A 152 -11.00 10.00 -25.25
C LYS A 152 -10.27 10.08 -26.59
N GLY A 153 -9.74 8.95 -27.06
CA GLY A 153 -8.71 8.97 -28.11
C GLY A 153 -7.48 9.72 -27.61
N ASP A 154 -6.95 10.64 -28.40
CA ASP A 154 -5.76 11.44 -28.03
C ASP A 154 -6.06 12.67 -27.15
N GLN A 155 -7.35 12.92 -26.83
CA GLN A 155 -7.77 14.10 -26.10
C GLN A 155 -7.95 13.83 -24.61
N ASP A 156 -7.44 14.74 -23.77
CA ASP A 156 -7.73 14.77 -22.35
C ASP A 156 -9.16 15.27 -22.10
N VAL A 157 -9.89 14.57 -21.23
CA VAL A 157 -11.26 14.89 -20.87
C VAL A 157 -11.43 15.00 -19.36
N SER A 158 -12.36 15.86 -18.91
CA SER A 158 -12.59 16.17 -17.50
C SER A 158 -13.96 15.65 -17.03
N ALA A 159 -14.30 15.96 -15.78
CA ALA A 159 -15.56 15.59 -15.13
C ALA A 159 -15.77 14.09 -14.90
N TYR A 160 -14.69 13.30 -14.87
CA TYR A 160 -14.67 11.95 -14.33
C TYR A 160 -14.10 11.95 -12.92
N GLU A 161 -14.63 11.09 -12.07
CA GLU A 161 -13.99 10.73 -10.81
C GLU A 161 -13.02 9.58 -11.07
N ILE A 162 -11.84 9.65 -10.46
CA ILE A 162 -10.85 8.59 -10.52
C ILE A 162 -10.96 7.80 -9.23
N TRP A 163 -11.02 6.49 -9.37
CA TRP A 163 -10.98 5.57 -8.25
C TRP A 163 -9.80 4.63 -8.38
N CYS A 164 -9.32 4.18 -7.22
CA CYS A 164 -8.31 3.15 -7.16
C CYS A 164 -8.54 2.18 -5.99
N THR A 165 -8.05 0.96 -6.12
CA THR A 165 -7.98 -0.02 -5.03
C THR A 165 -6.71 -0.85 -5.23
N PRO A 166 -6.01 -1.29 -4.15
CA PRO A 166 -4.94 -2.25 -4.33
C PRO A 166 -5.51 -3.55 -4.95
N LYS A 167 -4.72 -4.23 -5.79
CA LYS A 167 -5.16 -5.39 -6.60
C LYS A 167 -5.79 -6.47 -5.73
N ALA A 168 -5.10 -6.82 -4.66
CA ALA A 168 -5.56 -7.82 -3.70
C ALA A 168 -6.78 -7.35 -2.89
N TRP A 169 -7.43 -6.24 -3.21
CA TRP A 169 -8.63 -5.75 -2.53
C TRP A 169 -9.74 -5.39 -3.53
N GLU A 170 -9.69 -5.88 -4.77
CA GLU A 170 -10.63 -5.50 -5.84
C GLU A 170 -12.11 -5.80 -5.50
N PHE A 171 -12.36 -6.92 -4.83
CA PHE A 171 -13.70 -7.36 -4.43
C PHE A 171 -14.19 -6.78 -3.11
N ASP A 172 -13.32 -6.09 -2.36
CA ASP A 172 -13.69 -5.44 -1.11
C ASP A 172 -13.96 -3.94 -1.33
N ALA A 173 -15.24 -3.59 -1.38
CA ALA A 173 -15.68 -2.22 -1.60
C ALA A 173 -15.15 -1.22 -0.55
N GLN A 174 -14.80 -1.69 0.66
CA GLN A 174 -14.28 -0.81 1.73
C GLN A 174 -12.89 -0.26 1.43
N HIS A 175 -12.14 -0.93 0.54
CA HIS A 175 -10.78 -0.57 0.19
C HIS A 175 -10.68 0.30 -1.07
N ARG A 176 -11.82 0.57 -1.70
CA ARG A 176 -11.91 1.49 -2.84
C ARG A 176 -11.76 2.90 -2.33
N ARG A 177 -10.75 3.61 -2.85
CA ARG A 177 -10.47 5.00 -2.51
C ARG A 177 -10.77 5.87 -3.72
N ARG A 178 -11.48 6.98 -3.50
CA ARG A 178 -11.55 8.02 -4.51
C ARG A 178 -10.20 8.71 -4.56
N PHE A 179 -9.57 8.67 -5.72
CA PHE A 179 -8.28 9.31 -5.97
C PHE A 179 -8.48 10.83 -6.04
N ASP A 180 -9.33 11.28 -6.96
CA ASP A 180 -9.69 12.69 -7.11
C ASP A 180 -10.90 12.82 -8.06
N LYS A 181 -11.39 14.04 -8.25
CA LYS A 181 -12.27 14.41 -9.35
C LYS A 181 -11.49 15.27 -10.35
N LEU A 182 -11.45 14.85 -11.61
CA LEU A 182 -10.79 15.59 -12.68
C LEU A 182 -11.57 16.87 -13.00
N THR A 183 -11.28 17.96 -12.29
CA THR A 183 -11.96 19.25 -12.46
C THR A 183 -11.24 20.20 -13.42
N ASN A 184 -9.94 19.99 -13.67
CA ASN A 184 -9.13 20.86 -14.53
C ASN A 184 -8.22 20.04 -15.45
N LEU A 185 -8.33 20.24 -16.76
CA LEU A 185 -7.50 19.55 -17.77
C LEU A 185 -6.03 20.00 -17.73
N SER A 186 -5.76 21.22 -17.27
CA SER A 186 -4.39 21.77 -17.21
C SER A 186 -3.61 21.30 -15.97
N ASN A 187 -4.25 20.58 -15.05
CA ASN A 187 -3.59 20.04 -13.85
C ASN A 187 -4.08 18.61 -13.61
N PRO A 188 -3.33 17.57 -14.04
CA PRO A 188 -3.73 16.19 -13.82
C PRO A 188 -3.87 15.93 -12.31
N SER A 189 -4.93 15.23 -11.93
CA SER A 189 -5.13 14.82 -10.55
C SER A 189 -3.94 13.98 -10.10
N SER A 190 -3.42 14.25 -8.91
CA SER A 190 -2.26 13.55 -8.36
C SER A 190 -2.48 13.09 -6.94
N MET A 191 -1.92 11.93 -6.60
CA MET A 191 -1.94 11.36 -5.26
C MET A 191 -0.62 10.66 -5.01
N THR A 192 -0.20 10.66 -3.76
CA THR A 192 0.92 9.87 -3.27
C THR A 192 0.42 8.49 -2.89
N LEU A 193 0.99 7.44 -3.47
CA LEU A 193 0.66 6.05 -3.16
C LEU A 193 1.91 5.30 -2.66
N SER A 194 1.70 4.31 -1.78
CA SER A 194 2.74 3.30 -1.55
C SER A 194 3.01 2.51 -2.84
N PRO A 195 4.25 2.08 -3.09
CA PRO A 195 4.53 1.12 -4.17
C PRO A 195 3.68 -0.15 -3.98
N GLY A 196 3.25 -0.75 -5.08
CA GLY A 196 2.36 -1.91 -5.05
C GLY A 196 1.57 -2.07 -6.35
N ARG A 197 0.53 -2.89 -6.34
CA ARG A 197 -0.32 -3.22 -7.49
C ARG A 197 -1.70 -2.64 -7.26
N TYR A 198 -2.21 -1.87 -8.20
CA TYR A 198 -3.48 -1.15 -8.05
C TYR A 198 -4.33 -1.26 -9.29
N TYR A 199 -5.65 -1.43 -9.10
CA TYR A 199 -6.62 -1.14 -10.14
C TYR A 199 -6.97 0.33 -10.10
N PHE A 200 -7.09 0.92 -11.30
CA PHE A 200 -7.58 2.27 -11.52
C PHE A 200 -8.75 2.25 -12.50
N TRP A 201 -9.76 3.07 -12.24
CA TRP A 201 -10.89 3.23 -13.15
C TRP A 201 -11.52 4.62 -13.03
N LEU A 202 -12.29 4.98 -14.05
CA LEU A 202 -13.03 6.23 -14.12
C LEU A 202 -14.51 5.96 -13.86
N THR A 203 -15.16 6.85 -13.11
CA THR A 203 -16.61 6.85 -12.94
C THR A 203 -17.19 8.20 -13.31
N LYS A 204 -18.32 8.18 -14.01
CA LYS A 204 -19.14 9.38 -14.27
C LYS A 204 -20.59 9.00 -14.33
N GLU A 205 -21.40 9.59 -13.44
CA GLU A 205 -22.83 9.30 -13.29
C GLU A 205 -23.10 7.80 -13.06
N ARG A 206 -23.52 7.06 -14.09
CA ARG A 206 -23.80 5.62 -14.06
C ARG A 206 -22.85 4.79 -14.92
N SER A 207 -21.85 5.42 -15.53
CA SER A 207 -20.86 4.76 -16.38
C SER A 207 -19.56 4.58 -15.61
N GLU A 208 -18.98 3.39 -15.77
CA GLU A 208 -17.70 2.98 -15.20
C GLU A 208 -16.81 2.46 -16.33
N SER A 209 -15.53 2.87 -16.34
CA SER A 209 -14.55 2.32 -17.28
C SER A 209 -14.08 0.93 -16.86
N GLU A 210 -13.36 0.24 -17.73
CA GLU A 210 -12.61 -0.95 -17.35
C GLU A 210 -11.64 -0.65 -16.19
N HIS A 211 -11.45 -1.63 -15.30
CA HIS A 211 -10.49 -1.57 -14.20
C HIS A 211 -9.10 -1.93 -14.74
N LYS A 212 -8.23 -0.93 -14.83
CA LYS A 212 -6.88 -1.09 -15.37
C LYS A 212 -5.90 -1.43 -14.25
N LEU A 213 -5.26 -2.60 -14.32
CA LEU A 213 -4.19 -2.98 -13.39
C LEU A 213 -2.90 -2.23 -13.72
N ILE A 214 -2.33 -1.57 -12.72
CA ILE A 214 -1.09 -0.80 -12.81
C ILE A 214 -0.17 -1.22 -11.65
N ASN A 215 1.09 -1.51 -11.96
CA ASN A 215 2.14 -1.68 -10.95
C ASN A 215 2.80 -0.32 -10.68
N ILE A 216 2.75 0.14 -9.44
CA ILE A 216 3.19 1.45 -8.98
C ILE A 216 4.57 1.34 -8.32
N GLY A 217 5.54 2.13 -8.78
CA GLY A 217 6.87 2.22 -8.16
C GLY A 217 7.83 1.07 -8.52
N VAL A 218 7.52 0.34 -9.59
CA VAL A 218 8.43 -0.65 -10.19
C VAL A 218 9.75 0.02 -10.57
N ASN A 219 10.87 -0.69 -10.45
CA ASN A 219 12.21 -0.17 -10.74
C ASN A 219 12.63 1.08 -9.93
N GLY A 220 11.94 1.40 -8.84
CA GLY A 220 12.26 2.57 -8.01
C GLY A 220 11.74 3.90 -8.55
N GLU A 221 10.78 3.88 -9.49
CA GLU A 221 10.12 5.09 -9.98
C GLU A 221 9.41 5.85 -8.85
N LEU A 222 9.62 7.18 -8.81
CA LEU A 222 9.01 8.08 -7.81
C LEU A 222 7.84 8.87 -8.37
N LYS A 223 7.67 8.84 -9.70
CA LYS A 223 6.59 9.51 -10.41
C LYS A 223 6.08 8.59 -11.51
N GLN A 224 4.76 8.50 -11.65
CA GLN A 224 4.14 7.64 -12.66
C GLN A 224 2.91 8.33 -13.25
N GLU A 225 2.84 8.40 -14.57
CA GLU A 225 1.67 8.90 -15.29
C GLU A 225 0.80 7.74 -15.77
N ILE A 226 -0.51 7.86 -15.60
CA ILE A 226 -1.50 6.83 -15.94
C ILE A 226 -2.59 7.46 -16.81
N ASP A 227 -2.72 6.96 -18.02
CA ASP A 227 -3.83 7.28 -18.91
C ASP A 227 -4.92 6.21 -18.79
N LEU A 228 -6.13 6.66 -18.46
CA LEU A 228 -7.35 5.85 -18.39
C LEU A 228 -8.30 6.22 -19.52
N VAL A 229 -8.81 5.22 -20.24
CA VAL A 229 -9.74 5.44 -21.35
C VAL A 229 -11.16 5.62 -20.80
N VAL A 230 -11.87 6.63 -21.28
CA VAL A 230 -13.27 6.84 -20.90
C VAL A 230 -14.20 5.74 -21.45
N PRO A 231 -15.28 5.39 -20.73
CA PRO A 231 -16.29 4.45 -21.22
C PRO A 231 -17.10 4.98 -22.40
#